data_AF-A0A257JN11-F1
#
_entry.id   AF-A0A257JN11-F1
#
_cell.length_a   1.000
_cell.length_b   1.000
_cell.length_c   1.000
_cell.angle_alpha   90.00
_cell.angle_beta   90.00
_cell.angle_gamma   90.00
#
_symmetry.space_group_name_H-M   'P 1'
#
loop_
_entity.id
_entity.type
_entity.pdbx_description
1 polymer ?
#
loop_
_entity_poly.entity_id
_entity_poly.type
_entity_poly.pdbx_seq_one_letter_code
_entity_poly.pdbx_strand_id
1 'polypeptide(L)' 'LGPEGIEGQVPYKGTVVAVIFQMAGGLKASMHYCGCASIDDMHERAEFVEISSAGMRESHVHDVQITKEAPNYRAE' A
#
# COMPACT_ATOMS: atom_id res chain seq x y z
N LEU A 1 21.95 23.69 -13.56
CA LEU A 1 21.06 22.54 -13.29
C LEU A 1 21.72 21.74 -12.18
N GLY A 2 21.13 21.74 -10.99
CA GLY A 2 21.59 20.89 -9.89
C GLY A 2 21.10 19.45 -10.09
N PRO A 3 21.67 18.47 -9.38
CA PRO A 3 21.14 17.11 -9.41
C PRO A 3 19.72 17.08 -8.81
N GLU A 4 18.77 16.51 -9.57
CA GLU A 4 17.36 16.33 -9.16
C GLU A 4 17.11 14.99 -8.45
N GLY A 5 18.16 14.19 -8.24
CA GLY A 5 18.07 12.84 -7.69
C GLY A 5 19.20 12.49 -6.73
N ILE A 6 18.97 11.43 -5.95
CA ILE A 6 19.91 10.83 -5.00
C ILE A 6 20.13 9.35 -5.34
N GLU A 7 21.31 8.82 -5.01
CA GLU A 7 21.62 7.39 -5.11
C GLU A 7 21.28 6.69 -3.81
N GLY A 8 20.69 5.49 -3.89
CA GLY A 8 20.29 4.71 -2.71
C GLY A 8 20.13 3.23 -3.03
N GLN A 9 20.07 2.41 -1.98
CA GLN A 9 19.85 0.97 -2.08
C GLN A 9 18.51 0.60 -1.45
N VAL A 10 17.84 -0.39 -2.03
CA VAL A 10 16.59 -0.94 -1.51
C VAL A 10 16.70 -2.47 -1.35
N PRO A 11 16.00 -3.08 -0.37
CA PRO A 11 16.05 -4.52 -0.19
C PRO A 11 15.54 -5.28 -1.41
N TYR A 12 16.16 -6.40 -1.73
CA TYR A 12 15.67 -7.32 -2.76
C TYR A 12 14.25 -7.83 -2.42
N LYS A 13 13.35 -7.79 -3.41
CA LYS A 13 11.92 -8.10 -3.22
C LYS A 13 11.48 -9.44 -3.81
N GLY A 14 12.42 -10.25 -4.33
CA GLY A 14 12.08 -11.49 -5.02
C GLY A 14 11.65 -11.27 -6.47
N THR A 15 10.82 -12.17 -7.00
CA THR A 15 10.39 -12.12 -8.39
C THR A 15 9.34 -11.04 -8.62
N VAL A 16 9.35 -10.44 -9.81
CA VAL A 16 8.34 -9.45 -10.23
C VAL A 16 6.93 -10.02 -10.14
N VAL A 17 6.75 -11.31 -10.46
CA VAL A 17 5.45 -11.99 -10.38
C VAL A 17 4.89 -11.98 -8.96
N ALA A 18 5.72 -12.23 -7.94
CA ALA A 18 5.29 -12.21 -6.54
C ALA A 18 4.86 -10.81 -6.10
N VAL A 19 5.59 -9.76 -6.52
CA VAL A 19 5.24 -8.37 -6.22
C VAL A 19 3.91 -7.98 -6.88
N ILE A 20 3.74 -8.28 -8.17
CA ILE A 20 2.49 -8.00 -8.89
C ILE A 20 1.31 -8.74 -8.26
N PHE A 21 1.50 -9.99 -7.81
CA PHE A 21 0.44 -10.74 -7.15
C PHE A 21 -0.06 -10.04 -5.87
N GLN A 22 0.85 -9.55 -5.03
CA GLN A 22 0.48 -8.80 -3.82
C GLN A 22 -0.20 -7.47 -4.16
N MET A 23 0.32 -6.71 -5.14
CA MET A 23 -0.29 -5.45 -5.57
C MET A 23 -1.71 -5.65 -6.13
N ALA A 24 -1.89 -6.64 -7.01
CA ALA A 24 -3.19 -6.98 -7.57
C ALA A 24 -4.17 -7.49 -6.49
N GLY A 25 -3.66 -8.25 -5.51
CA GLY A 25 -4.44 -8.69 -4.35
C GLY A 25 -4.95 -7.51 -3.52
N GLY A 26 -4.07 -6.55 -3.20
CA GLY A 26 -4.43 -5.32 -2.50
C GLY A 26 -5.48 -4.50 -3.24
N LEU A 27 -5.30 -4.28 -4.55
CA LEU A 27 -6.28 -3.57 -5.38
C LEU A 27 -7.66 -4.24 -5.35
N LYS A 28 -7.72 -5.56 -5.52
CA LYS A 28 -8.98 -6.31 -5.47
C LYS A 28 -9.66 -6.23 -4.11
N ALA A 29 -8.88 -6.27 -3.02
CA ALA A 29 -9.43 -6.10 -1.68
C ALA A 29 -10.05 -4.70 -1.52
N SER A 30 -9.37 -3.65 -1.97
CA SER A 30 -9.90 -2.28 -1.96
C SER A 30 -11.18 -2.14 -2.81
N MET A 31 -11.20 -2.69 -4.02
CA MET A 31 -12.40 -2.71 -4.87
C MET A 31 -13.58 -3.40 -4.18
N HIS A 32 -13.32 -4.48 -3.44
CA HIS A 32 -14.35 -5.16 -2.66
C HIS A 32 -14.89 -4.27 -1.53
N TYR A 33 -14.03 -3.61 -0.76
CA TYR A 33 -14.46 -2.68 0.30
C TYR A 33 -15.30 -1.51 -0.25
N CYS A 34 -14.95 -1.00 -1.43
CA CYS A 34 -15.71 0.05 -2.11
C CYS A 34 -16.95 -0.47 -2.88
N GLY A 35 -17.21 -1.78 -2.90
CA GLY A 35 -18.33 -2.38 -3.64
C GLY A 35 -18.26 -2.14 -5.16
N CYS A 36 -17.06 -2.14 -5.72
CA CYS A 36 -16.76 -1.88 -7.13
C CYS A 36 -16.40 -3.18 -7.86
N ALA A 37 -17.04 -3.45 -9.01
CA ALA A 37 -16.78 -4.67 -9.79
C ALA A 37 -15.64 -4.48 -10.80
N SER A 38 -15.31 -3.23 -11.14
CA SER A 38 -14.26 -2.86 -12.10
C SER A 38 -13.40 -1.69 -11.59
N ILE A 39 -12.28 -1.42 -12.26
CA ILE A 39 -11.45 -0.24 -11.99
C ILE A 39 -12.20 1.04 -12.37
N ASP A 40 -12.97 1.01 -13.45
CA ASP A 40 -13.79 2.15 -13.87
C ASP A 40 -14.86 2.47 -12.82
N ASP A 41 -15.53 1.45 -12.27
CA ASP A 41 -16.48 1.62 -11.15
C ASP A 41 -15.79 2.30 -9.95
N MET A 42 -14.55 1.92 -9.66
CA MET A 42 -13.79 2.46 -8.54
C MET A 42 -13.42 3.94 -8.79
N HIS A 43 -13.06 4.31 -10.01
CA HIS A 43 -12.83 5.72 -10.35
C HIS A 43 -14.10 6.56 -10.24
N GLU A 44 -15.26 6.00 -10.57
CA GLU A 44 -16.53 6.72 -10.53
C GLU A 44 -17.14 6.83 -9.12
N ARG A 45 -16.90 5.83 -8.25
CA ARG A 45 -17.67 5.65 -7.00
C ARG A 45 -16.84 5.70 -5.73
N ALA A 46 -15.51 5.56 -5.80
CA ALA A 46 -14.70 5.59 -4.58
C ALA A 46 -14.68 7.00 -3.99
N GLU A 47 -14.89 7.08 -2.68
CA GLU A 47 -14.82 8.33 -1.93
C GLU A 47 -13.58 8.33 -1.03
N PHE A 48 -12.97 9.51 -0.91
CA PHE A 48 -11.82 9.73 -0.03
C PHE A 48 -12.21 10.68 1.09
N VAL A 49 -11.61 10.44 2.26
CA VAL A 49 -11.71 11.34 3.41
C VAL A 49 -10.31 11.76 3.83
N GLU A 50 -10.18 13.01 4.27
CA GLU A 50 -8.93 13.51 4.81
C GLU A 50 -8.76 13.01 6.24
N ILE A 51 -7.54 12.56 6.56
CA ILE A 51 -7.17 12.11 7.91
C ILE A 51 -6.01 12.92 8.45
N SER A 52 -5.98 13.07 9.78
CA SER A 52 -4.88 13.73 10.47
C SER A 52 -3.64 12.83 10.54
N SER A 53 -2.50 13.39 10.96
CA SER A 53 -1.30 12.61 11.25
C SER A 53 -1.51 11.56 12.35
N ALA A 54 -2.44 11.81 13.29
CA ALA A 54 -2.85 10.82 14.27
C ALA A 54 -3.62 9.65 13.61
N GLY A 55 -4.53 9.95 12.68
CA GLY A 55 -5.25 8.93 11.91
C GLY A 55 -4.34 8.09 11.02
N MET A 56 -3.27 8.70 10.47
CA MET A 56 -2.22 7.95 9.75
C MET A 56 -1.53 6.94 10.66
N ARG A 57 -1.10 7.36 11.87
CA ARG A 57 -0.46 6.45 12.84
C ARG A 57 -1.40 5.33 13.29
N GLU A 58 -2.68 5.64 13.48
CA GLU A 58 -3.71 4.66 13.83
C GLU A 58 -3.94 3.64 12.70
N SER A 59 -3.86 4.07 11.44
CA SER A 59 -4.07 3.18 10.29
C SER A 59 -2.93 2.18 10.09
N HIS A 60 -1.71 2.53 10.53
CA HIS A 60 -0.58 1.60 10.57
C HIS A 60 -0.69 0.63 11.74
N VAL A 61 -0.06 -0.53 11.62
CA VAL A 61 0.13 -1.45 12.74
C VAL A 61 0.83 -0.69 13.88
N HIS A 62 0.17 -0.56 15.01
CA HIS A 62 0.65 0.15 16.20
C HIS A 62 0.42 -0.70 17.46
N ASP A 63 1.16 -0.37 18.53
CA ASP A 63 1.07 -0.98 19.86
C ASP A 63 1.30 -2.51 19.92
N VAL A 64 1.96 -3.08 18.90
CA VAL A 64 2.34 -4.50 18.83
C VAL A 64 3.76 -4.69 18.31
N GLN A 65 4.44 -5.74 18.79
CA GLN A 65 5.72 -6.15 18.23
C GLN A 65 5.50 -7.09 17.04
N ILE A 66 5.92 -6.68 15.85
CA ILE A 66 5.88 -7.51 14.65
C ILE A 66 6.96 -8.60 14.79
N THR A 67 6.53 -9.85 14.98
CA THR A 67 7.42 -11.01 15.16
C THR A 67 7.69 -11.77 13.86
N LYS A 68 6.89 -11.54 12.82
CA LYS A 68 7.06 -12.10 11.47
C LYS A 68 6.74 -11.02 10.46
N GLU A 69 7.59 -10.88 9.44
CA GLU A 69 7.32 -9.96 8.34
C GLU A 69 6.14 -10.44 7.50
N ALA A 70 5.25 -9.51 7.15
CA ALA A 70 4.20 -9.76 6.18
C ALA A 70 4.72 -9.52 4.75
N PRO A 71 4.29 -10.31 3.76
CA PRO A 71 4.75 -10.17 2.38
C PRO A 71 4.37 -8.84 1.73
N ASN A 72 3.34 -8.16 2.26
CA ASN A 72 2.76 -6.92 1.74
C ASN A 72 2.80 -5.75 2.74
N TYR A 73 3.41 -5.91 3.91
CA TYR A 73 3.49 -4.85 4.92
C TYR A 73 4.89 -4.79 5.51
N ARG A 74 5.50 -3.61 5.44
CA ARG A 74 6.74 -3.27 6.13
C ARG A 74 6.49 -1.96 6.86
N ALA A 75 6.69 -1.97 8.18
CA ALA A 75 6.80 -0.74 8.93
C ALA A 75 8.15 -0.10 8.54
N GLU A 76 8.11 1.15 8.10
CA GLU A 76 9.31 2.00 8.05
C GLU A 76 9.59 2.58 9.45
#